data_AF-A0A496XZZ4-F1
#
_entry.id   AF-A0A496XZZ4-F1
#
_cell.length_a   1.000
_cell.length_b   1.000
_cell.length_c   1.000
_cell.angle_alpha   90.00
_cell.angle_beta   90.00
_cell.angle_gamma   90.00
#
_symmetry.space_group_name_H-M   'P 1'
#
loop_
_entity.id
_entity.type
_entity.pdbx_description
1 polymer ?
#
loop_
_entity_poly.entity_id
_entity_poly.type
_entity_poly.pdbx_seq_one_letter_code
_entity_poly.pdbx_strand_id
1 'polypeptide(L)'
;MLWAEYDPLANRRLAILSPEGQMDEGWRPSELDDEALLHLYDRMVALRQADLLALNLQRAGRMGTYAPTLGQEAANIGSAALLQAEDWLVPSFRETGAMLLKGVSLKLIYLYWMGCEWGSHFPEEVRVLPICAPVSTQTLHGVGLSWAAQLKGENWVTLIYLGDGGTSKGDFHEAMNFAGTFQTPTVFFIQNNQFAISVPRTRQTASATLAQKAIAYGFPGIQVDGNDLMAVYLATREAVARARAGQGPCLIEAQTYRMGPHTTADDPTRYRSEAELKTQERFDPLLRVRLYLENRGLVNPETEAAREAQHLKWAQEQAREAEAAISYNPDEIFDYHFAELPPYLAEQKAYCQRFLAAKGESAHGQA
;
A
#
# COMPACT_ATOMS: atom_id res chain seq x y z
N MET A 1 -24.66 10.01 1.63
CA MET A 1 -25.37 9.41 0.48
C MET A 1 -24.69 8.12 0.03
N LEU A 2 -23.37 8.14 -0.21
CA LEU A 2 -22.60 6.96 -0.64
C LEU A 2 -22.83 5.69 0.21
N TRP A 3 -22.72 5.79 1.54
CA TRP A 3 -22.85 4.66 2.47
C TRP A 3 -24.21 3.97 2.50
N ALA A 4 -25.29 4.70 2.17
CA ALA A 4 -26.64 4.14 2.14
C ALA A 4 -26.92 3.45 0.79
N GLU A 5 -26.35 3.97 -0.29
CA GLU A 5 -26.57 3.45 -1.64
C GLU A 5 -25.71 2.21 -1.95
N TYR A 6 -24.51 2.17 -1.37
CA TYR A 6 -23.56 1.07 -1.48
C TYR A 6 -23.43 0.30 -0.17
N ASP A 7 -24.58 -0.03 0.44
CA ASP A 7 -24.65 -0.91 1.60
C ASP A 7 -24.01 -2.27 1.26
N PRO A 8 -23.05 -2.76 2.05
CA PRO A 8 -22.33 -4.00 1.77
C PRO A 8 -23.21 -5.26 1.85
N LEU A 9 -24.40 -5.20 2.47
CA LEU A 9 -25.40 -6.27 2.44
C LEU A 9 -26.24 -6.27 1.16
N ALA A 10 -26.33 -5.15 0.46
CA ALA A 10 -27.01 -5.07 -0.84
C ALA A 10 -26.17 -5.67 -1.98
N ASN A 11 -24.95 -6.12 -1.69
CA ASN A 11 -24.00 -6.68 -2.65
C ASN A 11 -23.76 -5.75 -3.86
N ARG A 12 -23.71 -4.44 -3.59
CA ARG A 12 -23.39 -3.41 -4.58
C ARG A 12 -21.94 -3.01 -4.44
N ARG A 13 -21.28 -2.80 -5.57
CA ARG A 13 -19.91 -2.35 -5.67
C ARG A 13 -19.88 -1.01 -6.39
N LEU A 14 -19.24 -0.01 -5.80
CA LEU A 14 -19.03 1.29 -6.45
C LEU A 14 -18.07 1.13 -7.63
N ALA A 15 -18.52 1.55 -8.81
CA ALA A 15 -17.73 1.67 -10.03
C ALA A 15 -18.23 2.93 -10.78
N ILE A 16 -17.31 3.73 -11.26
CA ILE A 16 -17.51 5.05 -11.88
C ILE A 16 -16.85 5.08 -13.25
N LEU A 17 -15.65 4.51 -13.40
CA LEU A 17 -14.95 4.37 -14.67
C LEU A 17 -15.01 2.91 -15.13
N SER A 18 -15.63 2.65 -16.28
CA SER A 18 -15.73 1.30 -16.85
C SER A 18 -14.37 0.83 -17.40
N PRO A 19 -14.12 -0.49 -17.54
CA PRO A 19 -12.91 -1.03 -18.17
C PRO A 19 -12.63 -0.49 -19.59
N GLU A 20 -13.67 -0.08 -20.31
CA GLU A 20 -13.61 0.52 -21.65
C GLU A 20 -13.33 2.04 -21.61
N GLY A 21 -13.02 2.60 -20.45
CA GLY A 21 -12.73 4.02 -20.27
C GLY A 21 -13.96 4.93 -20.36
N GLN A 22 -15.15 4.42 -20.04
CA GLN A 22 -16.39 5.22 -20.00
C GLN A 22 -16.67 5.68 -18.57
N MET A 23 -16.85 6.99 -18.38
CA MET A 23 -17.11 7.61 -17.06
C MET A 23 -18.60 7.77 -16.81
N ASP A 24 -19.05 7.39 -15.61
CA ASP A 24 -20.32 7.84 -15.06
C ASP A 24 -20.16 9.26 -14.49
N GLU A 25 -20.49 10.26 -15.31
CA GLU A 25 -20.40 11.68 -14.93
C GLU A 25 -21.31 12.05 -13.75
N GLY A 26 -22.32 11.24 -13.40
CA GLY A 26 -23.14 11.44 -12.21
C GLY A 26 -22.39 11.22 -10.90
N TRP A 27 -21.30 10.43 -10.94
CA TRP A 27 -20.48 10.08 -9.78
C TRP A 27 -19.06 10.66 -9.86
N ARG A 28 -18.72 11.40 -10.91
CA ARG A 28 -17.39 12.02 -11.06
C ARG A 28 -17.11 12.98 -9.89
N PRO A 29 -16.05 12.76 -9.10
CA PRO A 29 -15.60 13.73 -8.11
C PRO A 29 -15.21 15.05 -8.80
N SER A 30 -15.76 16.17 -8.32
CA SER A 30 -15.51 17.49 -8.91
C SER A 30 -14.04 17.92 -8.83
N GLU A 31 -13.29 17.39 -7.86
CA GLU A 31 -11.86 17.65 -7.67
C GLU A 31 -10.98 16.85 -8.65
N LEU A 32 -11.54 15.82 -9.30
CA LEU A 32 -10.86 15.03 -10.32
C LEU A 32 -11.27 15.53 -11.72
N ASP A 33 -10.84 16.75 -12.01
CA ASP A 33 -10.81 17.23 -13.39
C ASP A 33 -9.78 16.45 -14.23
N ASP A 34 -9.69 16.78 -15.51
CA ASP A 34 -8.83 16.09 -16.46
C ASP A 34 -7.34 16.22 -16.12
N GLU A 35 -6.92 17.35 -15.53
CA GLU A 35 -5.53 17.60 -15.14
C GLU A 35 -5.17 16.79 -13.90
N ALA A 36 -6.03 16.82 -12.88
CA ALA A 36 -5.86 16.01 -11.68
C ALA A 36 -5.86 14.50 -11.99
N LEU A 37 -6.73 14.05 -12.90
CA LEU A 37 -6.75 12.66 -13.33
C LEU A 37 -5.48 12.27 -14.10
N LEU A 38 -5.00 13.14 -15.00
CA LEU A 38 -3.74 12.91 -15.70
C LEU A 38 -2.55 12.85 -14.73
N HIS A 39 -2.56 13.67 -13.68
CA HIS A 39 -1.55 13.63 -12.62
C HIS A 39 -1.56 12.29 -11.87
N LEU A 40 -2.74 11.82 -11.42
CA LEU A 40 -2.84 10.53 -10.73
C LEU A 40 -2.49 9.35 -11.66
N TYR A 41 -2.88 9.43 -12.94
CA TYR A 41 -2.47 8.47 -13.95
C TYR A 41 -0.95 8.40 -14.08
N ASP A 42 -0.28 9.56 -14.12
CA ASP A 42 1.18 9.63 -14.15
C ASP A 42 1.83 8.95 -12.94
N ARG A 43 1.24 9.08 -11.75
CA ARG A 43 1.68 8.36 -10.54
C ARG A 43 1.46 6.84 -10.64
N MET A 44 0.38 6.39 -11.28
CA MET A 44 0.14 4.96 -11.54
C MET A 44 1.17 4.39 -12.52
N VAL A 45 1.53 5.13 -13.58
CA VAL A 45 2.61 4.74 -14.51
C VAL A 45 3.95 4.70 -13.78
N ALA A 46 4.25 5.68 -12.93
CA ALA A 46 5.47 5.68 -12.11
C ALA A 46 5.58 4.44 -11.22
N LEU A 47 4.48 4.07 -10.55
CA LEU A 47 4.41 2.86 -9.73
C LEU A 47 4.64 1.59 -10.57
N ARG A 48 3.98 1.48 -11.74
CA ARG A 48 4.17 0.34 -12.65
C ARG A 48 5.63 0.18 -13.07
N GLN A 49 6.29 1.27 -13.47
CA GLN A 49 7.70 1.22 -13.88
C GLN A 49 8.64 0.88 -12.72
N ALA A 50 8.37 1.40 -11.52
CA ALA A 50 9.12 1.02 -10.31
C ALA A 50 8.95 -0.48 -9.99
N ASP A 51 7.73 -1.01 -10.05
CA ASP A 51 7.43 -2.41 -9.78
C ASP A 51 8.15 -3.36 -10.76
N LEU A 52 8.12 -3.02 -12.06
CA LEU A 52 8.81 -3.77 -13.11
C LEU A 52 10.34 -3.74 -12.94
N LEU A 53 10.90 -2.59 -12.56
CA LEU A 53 12.33 -2.48 -12.27
C LEU A 53 12.71 -3.32 -11.04
N ALA A 54 11.95 -3.25 -9.95
CA ALA A 54 12.19 -4.02 -8.73
C ALA A 54 12.23 -5.53 -9.01
N LEU A 55 11.29 -6.04 -9.82
CA LEU A 55 11.30 -7.43 -10.28
C LEU A 55 12.58 -7.80 -11.04
N ASN A 56 13.08 -6.90 -11.90
CA ASN A 56 14.32 -7.13 -12.64
C ASN A 56 15.55 -7.09 -11.72
N LEU A 57 15.60 -6.16 -10.76
CA LEU A 57 16.66 -6.08 -9.76
C LEU A 57 16.71 -7.36 -8.92
N GLN A 58 15.56 -7.87 -8.49
CA GLN A 58 15.48 -9.11 -7.74
C GLN A 58 15.98 -10.31 -8.55
N ARG A 59 15.56 -10.44 -9.81
CA ARG A 59 16.03 -11.51 -10.71
C ARG A 59 17.54 -11.44 -10.97
N ALA A 60 18.11 -10.24 -10.92
CA ALA A 60 19.55 -10.02 -11.03
C ALA A 60 20.31 -10.22 -9.71
N GLY A 61 19.63 -10.62 -8.62
CA GLY A 61 20.25 -10.80 -7.29
C GLY A 61 20.61 -9.49 -6.57
N ARG A 62 20.11 -8.35 -7.05
CA ARG A 62 20.37 -7.00 -6.52
C ARG A 62 19.30 -6.50 -5.54
N MET A 63 18.29 -7.32 -5.28
CA MET A 63 17.21 -7.05 -4.33
C MET A 63 16.80 -8.37 -3.67
N GLY A 64 16.36 -8.31 -2.41
CA GLY A 64 15.84 -9.46 -1.67
C GLY A 64 14.47 -9.92 -2.18
N THR A 65 13.66 -10.52 -1.30
CA THR A 65 12.28 -10.88 -1.67
C THR A 65 11.47 -9.61 -1.86
N TYR A 66 10.79 -9.45 -2.99
CA TYR A 66 9.97 -8.27 -3.29
C TYR A 66 8.49 -8.64 -3.46
N ALA A 67 7.58 -7.74 -3.08
CA ALA A 67 6.12 -7.92 -3.16
C ALA A 67 5.50 -7.04 -4.28
N PRO A 68 5.20 -7.59 -5.46
CA PRO A 68 4.77 -6.78 -6.61
C PRO A 68 3.39 -6.16 -6.45
N THR A 69 3.18 -4.99 -7.02
CA THR A 69 1.92 -4.23 -6.94
C THR A 69 1.05 -4.37 -8.20
N LEU A 70 1.54 -5.03 -9.26
CA LEU A 70 0.86 -5.19 -10.54
C LEU A 70 -0.64 -5.55 -10.42
N GLY A 71 -1.49 -4.64 -10.90
CA GLY A 71 -2.95 -4.73 -10.90
C GLY A 71 -3.65 -4.02 -9.74
N GLN A 72 -2.90 -3.45 -8.80
CA GLN A 72 -3.42 -2.75 -7.61
C GLN A 72 -3.05 -1.25 -7.60
N GLU A 73 -2.67 -0.69 -8.75
CA GLU A 73 -2.18 0.68 -8.86
C GLU A 73 -3.27 1.70 -8.53
N ALA A 74 -4.49 1.51 -9.03
CA ALA A 74 -5.62 2.39 -8.70
C ALA A 74 -5.95 2.34 -7.20
N ALA A 75 -5.94 1.15 -6.60
CA ALA A 75 -6.15 0.97 -5.16
C ALA A 75 -5.07 1.69 -4.33
N ASN A 76 -3.80 1.63 -4.75
CA ASN A 76 -2.69 2.34 -4.10
C ASN A 76 -2.82 3.87 -4.24
N ILE A 77 -2.88 4.35 -5.49
CA ILE A 77 -2.81 5.77 -5.81
C ILE A 77 -4.10 6.49 -5.41
N GLY A 78 -5.27 5.93 -5.75
CA GLY A 78 -6.55 6.56 -5.49
C GLY A 78 -6.85 6.72 -4.00
N SER A 79 -6.43 5.77 -3.17
CA SER A 79 -6.72 5.80 -1.73
C SER A 79 -5.83 6.78 -0.97
N ALA A 80 -4.59 6.96 -1.40
CA ALA A 80 -3.65 7.87 -0.75
C ALA A 80 -3.65 9.31 -1.31
N ALA A 81 -4.25 9.54 -2.49
CA ALA A 81 -4.23 10.82 -3.20
C ALA A 81 -4.74 12.03 -2.39
N LEU A 82 -5.61 11.80 -1.40
CA LEU A 82 -6.27 12.83 -0.60
C LEU A 82 -5.69 13.00 0.80
N LEU A 83 -4.72 12.17 1.18
CA LEU A 83 -4.14 12.23 2.51
C LEU A 83 -3.28 13.48 2.66
N GLN A 84 -3.51 14.21 3.74
CA GLN A 84 -2.76 15.41 4.09
C GLN A 84 -1.39 15.05 4.69
N ALA A 85 -0.52 16.04 4.87
CA ALA A 85 0.78 15.83 5.50
C ALA A 85 0.63 15.25 6.91
N GLU A 86 -0.38 15.72 7.64
CA GLU A 86 -0.69 15.34 9.02
C GLU A 86 -1.35 13.96 9.12
N ASP A 87 -1.95 13.44 8.05
CA ASP A 87 -2.58 12.13 8.06
C ASP A 87 -1.53 11.01 8.09
N TRP A 88 -1.85 9.96 8.82
CA TRP A 88 -0.99 8.78 8.96
C TRP A 88 -1.36 7.71 7.93
N LEU A 89 -0.35 7.14 7.30
CA LEU A 89 -0.49 5.94 6.47
C LEU A 89 0.19 4.75 7.15
N VAL A 90 -0.55 3.66 7.27
CA VAL A 90 -0.08 2.42 7.89
C VAL A 90 -0.10 1.31 6.85
N PRO A 91 1.04 1.00 6.21
CA PRO A 91 1.10 0.03 5.13
C PRO A 91 1.13 -1.40 5.68
N SER A 92 0.85 -2.36 4.82
CA SER A 92 1.31 -3.73 5.01
C SER A 92 2.68 -3.86 4.35
N PHE A 93 2.74 -4.41 3.14
CA PHE A 93 3.98 -4.59 2.37
C PHE A 93 3.78 -4.45 0.85
N ARG A 94 2.60 -4.00 0.40
CA ARG A 94 2.25 -3.90 -1.03
C ARG A 94 1.67 -2.53 -1.41
N GLU A 95 1.99 -1.54 -0.59
CA GLU A 95 1.44 -0.20 -0.66
C GLU A 95 2.46 0.83 -1.19
N THR A 96 3.40 0.39 -2.04
CA THR A 96 4.48 1.22 -2.60
C THR A 96 3.96 2.54 -3.17
N GLY A 97 2.88 2.51 -3.95
CA GLY A 97 2.32 3.73 -4.55
C GLY A 97 1.78 4.70 -3.50
N ALA A 98 1.11 4.16 -2.49
CA ALA A 98 0.54 4.96 -1.41
C ALA A 98 1.63 5.58 -0.52
N MET A 99 2.71 4.83 -0.23
CA MET A 99 3.88 5.32 0.48
C MET A 99 4.61 6.44 -0.30
N LEU A 100 4.77 6.28 -1.62
CA LEU A 100 5.35 7.31 -2.49
C LEU A 100 4.55 8.62 -2.44
N LEU A 101 3.22 8.55 -2.49
CA LEU A 101 2.36 9.74 -2.39
C LEU A 101 2.46 10.43 -1.02
N LYS A 102 2.68 9.67 0.05
CA LYS A 102 2.88 10.22 1.40
C LYS A 102 4.27 10.75 1.69
N GLY A 103 5.20 10.65 0.73
CA GLY A 103 6.53 11.26 0.83
C GLY A 103 7.66 10.28 1.14
N VAL A 104 7.41 8.97 1.23
CA VAL A 104 8.50 8.00 1.30
C VAL A 104 9.18 7.95 -0.07
N SER A 105 10.49 8.16 -0.14
CA SER A 105 11.20 8.11 -1.41
C SER A 105 11.33 6.68 -1.94
N LEU A 106 11.35 6.52 -3.27
CA LEU A 106 11.56 5.21 -3.87
C LEU A 106 12.92 4.62 -3.49
N LYS A 107 13.95 5.46 -3.33
CA LYS A 107 15.24 5.08 -2.77
C LYS A 107 15.09 4.31 -1.45
N LEU A 108 14.35 4.86 -0.48
CA LEU A 108 14.18 4.22 0.84
C LEU A 108 13.41 2.91 0.73
N ILE A 109 12.36 2.87 -0.10
CA ILE A 109 11.59 1.65 -0.36
C ILE A 109 12.49 0.56 -0.97
N TYR A 110 13.32 0.89 -1.96
CA TYR A 110 14.27 -0.06 -2.54
C TYR A 110 15.35 -0.48 -1.55
N LEU A 111 15.87 0.44 -0.74
CA LEU A 111 16.87 0.14 0.29
C LEU A 111 16.34 -0.89 1.30
N TYR A 112 15.08 -0.76 1.71
CA TYR A 112 14.40 -1.76 2.55
C TYR A 112 14.37 -3.14 1.86
N TRP A 113 13.91 -3.20 0.61
CA TRP A 113 13.84 -4.46 -0.13
C TRP A 113 15.20 -5.04 -0.53
N MET A 114 16.27 -4.23 -0.50
CA MET A 114 17.66 -4.66 -0.65
C MET A 114 18.25 -5.24 0.64
N GLY A 115 17.51 -5.21 1.76
CA GLY A 115 17.91 -5.79 3.04
C GLY A 115 18.59 -4.82 3.99
N CYS A 116 18.39 -3.52 3.83
CA CYS A 116 18.96 -2.49 4.70
C CYS A 116 17.85 -1.75 5.48
N GLU A 117 17.86 -1.87 6.81
CA GLU A 117 16.83 -1.31 7.71
C GLU A 117 16.77 0.22 7.69
N TRP A 118 17.83 0.90 7.24
CA TRP A 118 17.79 2.35 6.98
C TRP A 118 16.74 2.73 5.94
N GLY A 119 16.31 1.79 5.08
CA GLY A 119 15.16 1.97 4.20
C GLY A 119 13.84 2.20 4.94
N SER A 120 13.75 1.83 6.21
CA SER A 120 12.60 2.07 7.09
C SER A 120 12.73 3.36 7.92
N HIS A 121 13.86 4.07 7.82
CA HIS A 121 14.08 5.32 8.54
C HIS A 121 13.64 6.51 7.67
N PHE A 122 12.35 6.85 7.79
CA PHE A 122 11.75 7.94 7.03
C PHE A 122 12.04 9.31 7.68
N PRO A 123 12.04 10.41 6.90
CA PRO A 123 12.08 11.77 7.46
C PRO A 123 10.96 12.01 8.48
N GLU A 124 11.21 12.84 9.49
CA GLU A 124 10.29 13.06 10.62
C GLU A 124 8.92 13.60 10.19
N GLU A 125 8.89 14.39 9.12
CA GLU A 125 7.67 14.92 8.52
C GLU A 125 6.82 13.87 7.78
N VAL A 126 7.40 12.72 7.43
CA VAL A 126 6.73 11.65 6.70
C VAL A 126 5.96 10.76 7.69
N ARG A 127 4.65 11.01 7.80
CA ARG A 127 3.74 10.25 8.66
C ARG A 127 3.32 8.90 8.04
N VAL A 128 4.30 8.01 7.89
CA VAL A 128 4.12 6.65 7.39
C VAL A 128 4.78 5.68 8.36
N LEU A 129 4.07 4.63 8.78
CA LEU A 129 4.72 3.56 9.55
C LEU A 129 5.56 2.66 8.62
N PRO A 130 6.65 2.05 9.11
CA PRO A 130 7.42 1.09 8.33
C PRO A 130 6.58 -0.09 7.81
N ILE A 131 7.07 -0.75 6.77
CA ILE A 131 6.47 -1.97 6.22
C ILE A 131 6.32 -3.01 7.34
N CYS A 132 5.13 -3.61 7.42
CA CYS A 132 4.80 -4.59 8.46
C CYS A 132 4.59 -5.98 7.84
N ALA A 133 5.53 -6.89 8.11
CA ALA A 133 5.47 -8.27 7.64
C ALA A 133 4.46 -9.15 8.42
N PRO A 134 4.35 -9.07 9.77
CA PRO A 134 3.32 -9.80 10.50
C PRO A 134 1.91 -9.31 10.09
N VAL A 135 1.15 -10.19 9.44
CA VAL A 135 -0.13 -9.83 8.83
C VAL A 135 -1.13 -9.34 9.89
N SER A 136 -1.64 -8.13 9.68
CA SER A 136 -2.67 -7.42 10.45
C SER A 136 -2.26 -6.82 11.78
N THR A 137 -1.05 -7.05 12.29
CA THR A 137 -0.60 -6.42 13.55
C THR A 137 -0.55 -4.90 13.42
N GLN A 138 -0.22 -4.37 12.24
CA GLN A 138 -0.21 -2.94 11.94
C GLN A 138 -1.57 -2.26 12.17
N THR A 139 -2.66 -3.02 12.08
CA THR A 139 -4.01 -2.45 12.27
C THR A 139 -4.22 -1.95 13.70
N LEU A 140 -3.67 -2.65 14.69
CA LEU A 140 -3.72 -2.24 16.10
C LEU A 140 -2.91 -0.94 16.32
N HIS A 141 -1.71 -0.87 15.73
CA HIS A 141 -0.88 0.33 15.80
C HIS A 141 -1.55 1.55 15.14
N GLY A 142 -2.15 1.35 13.96
CA GLY A 142 -2.86 2.42 13.26
C GLY A 142 -4.07 2.95 14.03
N VAL A 143 -4.87 2.07 14.65
CA VAL A 143 -5.98 2.50 15.51
C VAL A 143 -5.47 3.25 16.74
N GLY A 144 -4.34 2.83 17.32
CA GLY A 144 -3.67 3.57 18.40
C GLY A 144 -3.26 5.00 17.99
N LEU A 145 -2.72 5.18 16.78
CA LEU A 145 -2.41 6.51 16.22
C LEU A 145 -3.67 7.37 16.03
N SER A 146 -4.77 6.78 15.56
CA SER A 146 -6.05 7.49 15.44
C SER A 146 -6.60 7.90 16.80
N TRP A 147 -6.51 7.02 17.80
CA TRP A 147 -6.96 7.32 19.15
C TRP A 147 -6.12 8.41 19.82
N ALA A 148 -4.80 8.40 19.59
CA ALA A 148 -3.91 9.47 20.04
C ALA A 148 -4.30 10.85 19.47
N ALA A 149 -4.76 10.91 18.21
CA ALA A 149 -5.30 12.13 17.60
C ALA A 149 -6.43 12.72 18.45
N GLN A 150 -7.41 11.87 18.80
CA GLN A 150 -8.56 12.29 19.59
C GLN A 150 -8.17 12.77 20.98
N LEU A 151 -7.30 12.02 21.67
CA LEU A 151 -6.84 12.38 23.02
C LEU A 151 -6.07 13.70 23.04
N LYS A 152 -5.34 14.02 21.96
CA LYS A 152 -4.58 15.26 21.81
C LYS A 152 -5.40 16.41 21.20
N GLY A 153 -6.62 16.17 20.74
CA GLY A 153 -7.43 17.16 20.01
C GLY A 153 -6.85 17.50 18.64
N GLU A 154 -6.08 16.59 18.04
CA GLU A 154 -5.48 16.75 16.72
C GLU A 154 -6.39 16.11 15.65
N ASN A 155 -6.38 16.68 14.46
CA ASN A 155 -7.40 16.41 13.43
C ASN A 155 -6.91 15.49 12.29
N TRP A 156 -5.91 14.65 12.54
CA TRP A 156 -5.45 13.72 11.51
C TRP A 156 -6.30 12.46 11.43
N VAL A 157 -6.33 11.86 10.24
CA VAL A 157 -6.92 10.54 9.99
C VAL A 157 -5.80 9.52 9.82
N THR A 158 -6.07 8.26 10.14
CA THR A 158 -5.17 7.15 9.82
C THR A 158 -5.77 6.24 8.75
N LEU A 159 -5.09 6.10 7.61
CA LEU A 159 -5.41 5.13 6.58
C LEU A 159 -4.58 3.86 6.78
N ILE A 160 -5.25 2.74 7.05
CA ILE A 160 -4.64 1.46 7.40
C ILE A 160 -4.89 0.46 6.29
N TYR A 161 -3.82 -0.11 5.73
CA TYR A 161 -3.92 -1.11 4.68
C TYR A 161 -3.82 -2.54 5.21
N LEU A 162 -4.55 -3.44 4.56
CA LEU A 162 -4.40 -4.89 4.70
C LEU A 162 -4.89 -5.61 3.44
N GLY A 163 -4.46 -6.86 3.24
CA GLY A 163 -5.01 -7.73 2.19
C GLY A 163 -6.24 -8.52 2.65
N ASP A 164 -6.90 -9.22 1.72
CA ASP A 164 -8.03 -10.11 2.03
C ASP A 164 -7.70 -11.15 3.11
N GLY A 165 -6.50 -11.73 3.09
CA GLY A 165 -6.07 -12.67 4.12
C GLY A 165 -5.86 -12.05 5.50
N GLY A 166 -5.57 -10.75 5.56
CA GLY A 166 -5.45 -10.05 6.84
C GLY A 166 -6.79 -9.97 7.58
N THR A 167 -7.91 -10.04 6.86
CA THR A 167 -9.25 -9.98 7.46
C THR A 167 -9.65 -11.23 8.25
N SER A 168 -8.82 -12.27 8.22
CA SER A 168 -8.98 -13.51 9.00
C SER A 168 -8.11 -13.54 10.27
N LYS A 169 -7.38 -12.46 10.58
CA LYS A 169 -6.54 -12.35 11.77
C LYS A 169 -7.32 -11.77 12.95
N GLY A 170 -7.02 -12.25 14.16
CA GLY A 170 -7.58 -11.72 15.41
C GLY A 170 -7.34 -10.22 15.55
N ASP A 171 -6.11 -9.77 15.28
CA ASP A 171 -5.70 -8.37 15.35
C ASP A 171 -6.59 -7.44 14.52
N PHE A 172 -7.03 -7.87 13.33
CA PHE A 172 -7.97 -7.09 12.52
C PHE A 172 -9.31 -6.93 13.23
N HIS A 173 -9.85 -8.00 13.83
CA HIS A 173 -11.10 -7.96 14.57
C HIS A 173 -11.00 -7.10 15.83
N GLU A 174 -9.89 -7.18 16.55
CA GLU A 174 -9.61 -6.36 17.74
C GLU A 174 -9.46 -4.88 17.37
N ALA A 175 -8.71 -4.55 16.32
CA ALA A 175 -8.54 -3.19 15.82
C ALA A 175 -9.89 -2.58 15.39
N MET A 176 -10.69 -3.31 14.61
CA MET A 176 -12.02 -2.86 14.19
C MET A 176 -12.94 -2.62 15.39
N ASN A 177 -12.95 -3.53 16.36
CA ASN A 177 -13.77 -3.38 17.56
C ASN A 177 -13.35 -2.17 18.41
N PHE A 178 -12.05 -1.97 18.59
CA PHE A 178 -11.53 -0.81 19.31
C PHE A 178 -11.89 0.49 18.59
N ALA A 179 -11.64 0.57 17.28
CA ALA A 179 -11.97 1.74 16.48
C ALA A 179 -13.47 2.08 16.54
N GLY A 180 -14.35 1.07 16.46
CA GLY A 180 -15.80 1.25 16.59
C GLY A 180 -16.21 1.71 17.99
N THR A 181 -15.63 1.12 19.04
CA THR A 181 -15.96 1.48 20.44
C THR A 181 -15.56 2.92 20.77
N PHE A 182 -14.37 3.33 20.34
CA PHE A 182 -13.82 4.66 20.63
C PHE A 182 -14.09 5.68 19.52
N GLN A 183 -14.80 5.28 18.47
CA GLN A 183 -15.13 6.12 17.31
C GLN A 183 -13.88 6.82 16.72
N THR A 184 -12.76 6.10 16.59
CA THR A 184 -11.48 6.68 16.17
C THR A 184 -11.52 7.17 14.72
N PRO A 185 -10.73 8.21 14.35
CA PRO A 185 -10.63 8.71 12.97
C PRO A 185 -9.81 7.77 12.09
N THR A 186 -10.33 6.56 11.86
CA THR A 186 -9.64 5.46 11.17
C THR A 186 -10.35 5.07 9.89
N VAL A 187 -9.59 4.94 8.80
CA VAL A 187 -10.07 4.33 7.56
C VAL A 187 -9.31 3.02 7.35
N PHE A 188 -10.01 1.91 7.43
CA PHE A 188 -9.48 0.60 7.07
C PHE A 188 -9.65 0.37 5.58
N PHE A 189 -8.57 0.07 4.87
CA PHE A 189 -8.53 -0.12 3.43
C PHE A 189 -8.05 -1.53 3.08
N ILE A 190 -8.97 -2.39 2.67
CA ILE A 190 -8.67 -3.76 2.28
C ILE A 190 -8.38 -3.81 0.77
N GLN A 191 -7.17 -4.23 0.41
CA GLN A 191 -6.84 -4.62 -0.96
C GLN A 191 -7.22 -6.09 -1.17
N ASN A 192 -8.47 -6.35 -1.58
CA ASN A 192 -8.96 -7.70 -1.85
C ASN A 192 -8.51 -8.14 -3.24
N ASN A 193 -7.32 -8.71 -3.33
CA ASN A 193 -6.67 -9.10 -4.58
C ASN A 193 -6.91 -10.56 -4.99
N GLN A 194 -7.94 -11.16 -4.38
CA GLN A 194 -8.45 -12.53 -4.56
C GLN A 194 -7.61 -13.65 -3.96
N PHE A 195 -6.39 -13.40 -3.45
CA PHE A 195 -5.51 -14.46 -2.94
C PHE A 195 -4.62 -14.03 -1.77
N ALA A 196 -4.71 -14.77 -0.66
CA ALA A 196 -3.68 -14.76 0.38
C ALA A 196 -2.63 -15.83 0.10
N ILE A 197 -1.51 -15.41 -0.49
CA ILE A 197 -0.50 -16.31 -1.07
C ILE A 197 -1.16 -17.21 -2.13
N SER A 198 -1.52 -18.44 -1.77
CA SER A 198 -2.19 -19.43 -2.62
C SER A 198 -3.63 -19.74 -2.18
N VAL A 199 -4.09 -19.20 -1.04
CA VAL A 199 -5.45 -19.42 -0.54
C VAL A 199 -6.41 -18.46 -1.26
N PRO A 200 -7.34 -18.96 -2.08
CA PRO A 200 -8.29 -18.09 -2.79
C PRO A 200 -9.28 -17.46 -1.82
N ARG A 201 -9.83 -16.30 -2.19
CA ARG A 201 -10.79 -15.54 -1.37
C ARG A 201 -11.96 -16.41 -0.90
N THR A 202 -12.48 -17.31 -1.72
CA THR A 202 -13.60 -18.22 -1.37
C THR A 202 -13.29 -19.16 -0.20
N ARG A 203 -12.01 -19.43 0.08
CA ARG A 203 -11.56 -20.25 1.21
C ARG A 203 -11.08 -19.41 2.41
N GLN A 204 -11.08 -18.09 2.28
CA GLN A 204 -10.57 -17.19 3.31
C GLN A 204 -11.59 -16.93 4.42
N THR A 205 -12.85 -16.66 4.05
CA THR A 205 -13.93 -16.38 4.99
C THR A 205 -15.29 -16.56 4.30
N ALA A 206 -16.31 -16.96 5.07
CA ALA A 206 -17.66 -17.20 4.57
C ALA A 206 -18.46 -15.92 4.31
N SER A 207 -17.97 -14.74 4.74
CA SER A 207 -18.59 -13.45 4.41
C SER A 207 -18.63 -13.26 2.89
N ALA A 208 -19.76 -12.80 2.34
CA ALA A 208 -19.92 -12.58 0.90
C ALA A 208 -19.00 -11.46 0.40
N THR A 209 -18.93 -10.36 1.15
CA THR A 209 -17.97 -9.28 0.96
C THR A 209 -17.03 -9.20 2.17
N LEU A 210 -15.92 -8.48 2.05
CA LEU A 210 -15.13 -8.10 3.23
C LEU A 210 -15.66 -6.80 3.84
N ALA A 211 -16.25 -5.91 3.04
CA ALA A 211 -16.91 -4.69 3.50
C ALA A 211 -17.98 -4.95 4.57
N GLN A 212 -18.77 -6.04 4.46
CA GLN A 212 -19.81 -6.37 5.45
C GLN A 212 -19.25 -6.66 6.86
N LYS A 213 -17.93 -6.92 7.01
CA LYS A 213 -17.34 -7.16 8.32
C LYS A 213 -17.44 -5.94 9.22
N ALA A 214 -17.50 -4.72 8.66
CA ALA A 214 -17.69 -3.48 9.41
C ALA A 214 -18.99 -3.45 10.24
N ILE A 215 -20.02 -4.17 9.78
CA ILE A 215 -21.33 -4.25 10.46
C ILE A 215 -21.18 -4.84 11.87
N ALA A 216 -20.31 -5.85 12.02
CA ALA A 216 -20.06 -6.47 13.32
C ALA A 216 -19.44 -5.50 14.34
N TYR A 217 -18.90 -4.36 13.88
CA TYR A 217 -18.20 -3.36 14.69
C TYR A 217 -18.92 -2.02 14.74
N GLY A 218 -20.14 -1.93 14.17
CA GLY A 218 -21.01 -0.77 14.35
C GLY A 218 -20.65 0.46 13.50
N PHE A 219 -19.97 0.29 12.37
CA PHE A 219 -19.61 1.40 11.49
C PHE A 219 -19.72 1.01 10.00
N PRO A 220 -19.78 1.99 9.06
CA PRO A 220 -20.05 1.68 7.67
C PRO A 220 -18.88 0.99 6.97
N GLY A 221 -19.23 0.07 6.08
CA GLY A 221 -18.32 -0.51 5.11
C GLY A 221 -18.81 -0.22 3.69
N ILE A 222 -17.90 -0.15 2.73
CA ILE A 222 -18.22 -0.03 1.30
C ILE A 222 -17.31 -0.95 0.49
N GLN A 223 -17.86 -1.57 -0.55
CA GLN A 223 -17.08 -2.27 -1.56
C GLN A 223 -16.95 -1.40 -2.81
N VAL A 224 -15.74 -1.30 -3.36
CA VAL A 224 -15.43 -0.56 -4.58
C VAL A 224 -14.73 -1.46 -5.58
N ASP A 225 -14.86 -1.16 -6.87
CA ASP A 225 -13.95 -1.69 -7.89
C ASP A 225 -12.55 -1.12 -7.62
N GLY A 226 -11.64 -1.95 -7.15
CA GLY A 226 -10.28 -1.56 -6.79
C GLY A 226 -9.39 -1.23 -7.98
N ASN A 227 -9.84 -1.55 -9.20
CA ASN A 227 -9.16 -1.19 -10.44
C ASN A 227 -9.72 0.11 -11.05
N ASP A 228 -10.72 0.70 -10.40
CA ASP A 228 -11.31 1.98 -10.74
C ASP A 228 -10.72 3.09 -9.87
N LEU A 229 -9.82 3.90 -10.44
CA LEU A 229 -9.19 5.00 -9.72
C LEU A 229 -10.22 6.00 -9.15
N MET A 230 -11.31 6.25 -9.87
CA MET A 230 -12.33 7.23 -9.49
C MET A 230 -13.18 6.71 -8.32
N ALA A 231 -13.59 5.44 -8.39
CA ALA A 231 -14.35 4.82 -7.30
C ALA A 231 -13.53 4.72 -6.02
N VAL A 232 -12.26 4.32 -6.12
CA VAL A 232 -11.34 4.27 -4.99
C VAL A 232 -11.15 5.66 -4.38
N TYR A 233 -10.89 6.67 -5.21
CA TYR A 233 -10.71 8.04 -4.76
C TYR A 233 -11.97 8.56 -4.05
N LEU A 234 -13.15 8.42 -4.67
CA LEU A 234 -14.40 8.91 -4.10
C LEU A 234 -14.72 8.26 -2.76
N ALA A 235 -14.63 6.93 -2.67
CA ALA A 235 -14.90 6.22 -1.42
C ALA A 235 -13.92 6.63 -0.32
N THR A 236 -12.65 6.81 -0.67
CA THR A 236 -11.63 7.23 0.30
C THR A 236 -11.83 8.69 0.74
N ARG A 237 -12.20 9.59 -0.18
CA ARG A 237 -12.57 10.98 0.13
C ARG A 237 -13.68 11.04 1.16
N GLU A 238 -14.78 10.31 0.93
CA GLU A 238 -15.91 10.25 1.85
C GLU A 238 -15.53 9.62 3.20
N ALA A 239 -14.70 8.58 3.19
CA ALA A 239 -14.24 7.92 4.41
C ALA A 239 -13.33 8.83 5.26
N VAL A 240 -12.39 9.52 4.64
CA VAL A 240 -11.49 10.47 5.30
C VAL A 240 -12.28 11.66 5.83
N ALA A 241 -13.21 12.23 5.05
CA ALA A 241 -14.06 13.32 5.50
C ALA A 241 -14.91 12.91 6.71
N ARG A 242 -15.48 11.70 6.68
CA ARG A 242 -16.27 11.13 7.79
C ARG A 242 -15.42 10.94 9.06
N ALA A 243 -14.26 10.30 8.92
CA ALA A 243 -13.33 10.05 10.03
C ALA A 243 -12.86 11.37 10.66
N ARG A 244 -12.46 12.35 9.83
CA ARG A 244 -12.02 13.68 10.26
C ARG A 244 -13.13 14.49 10.95
N ALA A 245 -14.37 14.33 10.50
CA ALA A 245 -15.53 14.96 11.14
C ALA A 245 -15.95 14.31 12.48
N GLY A 246 -15.19 13.33 12.98
CA GLY A 246 -15.48 12.65 14.25
C GLY A 246 -16.68 11.70 14.17
N GLN A 247 -17.06 11.26 12.97
CA GLN A 247 -18.18 10.35 12.77
C GLN A 247 -17.76 8.86 12.83
N GLY A 248 -16.61 8.59 13.43
CA GLY A 248 -16.07 7.26 13.61
C GLY A 248 -15.40 6.66 12.38
N PRO A 249 -15.00 5.38 12.48
CA PRO A 249 -14.21 4.71 11.45
C PRO A 249 -15.05 4.26 10.24
N CYS A 250 -14.35 3.88 9.18
CA CYS A 250 -14.94 3.31 7.96
C CYS A 250 -14.11 2.11 7.48
N LEU A 251 -14.76 1.18 6.77
CA LEU A 251 -14.09 0.12 6.02
C LEU A 251 -14.30 0.29 4.52
N ILE A 252 -13.22 0.27 3.74
CA ILE A 252 -13.26 0.20 2.29
C ILE A 252 -12.69 -1.15 1.86
N GLU A 253 -13.46 -1.93 1.11
CA GLU A 253 -12.97 -3.10 0.38
C GLU A 253 -12.75 -2.72 -1.08
N ALA A 254 -11.50 -2.58 -1.49
CA ALA A 254 -11.12 -2.45 -2.89
C ALA A 254 -10.97 -3.85 -3.51
N GLN A 255 -11.98 -4.27 -4.28
CA GLN A 255 -11.93 -5.54 -5.01
C GLN A 255 -11.06 -5.38 -6.26
N THR A 256 -9.90 -6.02 -6.24
CA THR A 256 -8.86 -5.92 -7.27
C THR A 256 -8.33 -7.32 -7.58
N TYR A 257 -7.24 -7.41 -8.35
CA TYR A 257 -6.62 -8.67 -8.70
C TYR A 257 -5.09 -8.56 -8.71
N ARG A 258 -4.41 -9.43 -7.96
CA ARG A 258 -2.94 -9.45 -7.96
C ARG A 258 -2.46 -10.16 -9.23
N MET A 259 -2.15 -9.44 -10.29
CA MET A 259 -1.73 -10.07 -11.55
C MET A 259 -0.32 -10.70 -11.47
N GLY A 260 0.56 -10.15 -10.62
CA GLY A 260 1.87 -10.74 -10.31
C GLY A 260 1.83 -11.96 -9.37
N PRO A 261 2.99 -12.52 -8.99
CA PRO A 261 3.10 -13.53 -7.93
C PRO A 261 2.80 -12.91 -6.54
N HIS A 262 2.67 -13.72 -5.48
CA HIS A 262 2.57 -13.19 -4.12
C HIS A 262 3.80 -12.34 -3.75
N THR A 263 4.97 -12.92 -3.95
CA THR A 263 6.29 -12.31 -3.84
C THR A 263 7.18 -12.93 -4.90
N THR A 264 8.38 -12.42 -5.10
CA THR A 264 9.37 -13.04 -6.00
C THR A 264 9.78 -14.46 -5.60
N ALA A 265 9.49 -14.89 -4.36
CA ALA A 265 9.67 -16.26 -3.88
C ALA A 265 8.49 -17.22 -4.15
N ASP A 266 7.43 -16.76 -4.83
CA ASP A 266 6.20 -17.53 -5.07
C ASP A 266 6.01 -17.89 -6.55
N ASP A 267 5.33 -19.01 -6.81
CA ASP A 267 4.94 -19.47 -8.14
C ASP A 267 3.41 -19.55 -8.26
N PRO A 268 2.76 -18.56 -8.91
CA PRO A 268 1.31 -18.52 -9.04
C PRO A 268 0.73 -19.59 -9.96
N THR A 269 1.54 -20.19 -10.84
CA THR A 269 1.05 -21.22 -11.78
C THR A 269 0.57 -22.49 -11.06
N ARG A 270 0.94 -22.65 -9.78
CA ARG A 270 0.54 -23.76 -8.92
C ARG A 270 -0.89 -23.66 -8.40
N TYR A 271 -1.50 -22.48 -8.40
CA TYR A 271 -2.81 -22.24 -7.78
C TYR A 271 -3.72 -21.29 -8.55
N ARG A 272 -3.25 -20.70 -9.64
CA ARG A 272 -4.01 -19.81 -10.53
C ARG A 272 -3.81 -20.22 -11.98
N SER A 273 -4.92 -20.25 -12.73
CA SER A 273 -4.87 -20.57 -14.16
C SER A 273 -4.47 -19.36 -15.02
N GLU A 274 -3.82 -19.63 -16.15
CA GLU A 274 -3.51 -18.60 -17.15
C GLU A 274 -4.79 -17.98 -17.75
N ALA A 275 -5.85 -18.77 -17.94
CA ALA A 275 -7.13 -18.28 -18.44
C ALA A 275 -7.80 -17.28 -17.48
N GLU A 276 -7.69 -17.53 -16.17
CA GLU A 276 -8.13 -16.59 -15.15
C GLU A 276 -7.33 -15.29 -15.22
N LEU A 277 -6.00 -15.37 -15.25
CA LEU A 277 -5.13 -14.18 -15.37
C LEU A 277 -5.45 -13.35 -16.62
N LYS A 278 -5.59 -13.98 -17.78
CA LYS A 278 -5.92 -13.32 -19.06
C LYS A 278 -7.27 -12.62 -19.04
N THR A 279 -8.22 -13.12 -18.25
CA THR A 279 -9.51 -12.45 -18.04
C THR A 279 -9.33 -11.17 -17.23
N GLN A 280 -8.42 -11.18 -16.26
CA GLN A 280 -8.16 -10.05 -15.36
C GLN A 280 -7.34 -8.93 -16.01
N GLU A 281 -6.52 -9.23 -17.00
CA GLU A 281 -5.76 -8.23 -17.79
C GLU A 281 -6.66 -7.16 -18.42
N ARG A 282 -7.90 -7.50 -18.78
CA ARG A 282 -8.89 -6.54 -19.32
C ARG A 282 -9.33 -5.49 -18.29
N PHE A 283 -9.10 -5.76 -17.02
CA PHE A 283 -9.42 -4.88 -15.92
C PHE A 283 -8.18 -4.15 -15.40
N ASP A 284 -7.04 -4.14 -16.12
CA ASP A 284 -5.84 -3.39 -15.71
C ASP A 284 -6.22 -1.92 -15.41
N PRO A 285 -5.95 -1.44 -14.18
CA PRO A 285 -6.30 -0.07 -13.79
C PRO A 285 -5.62 1.00 -14.65
N LEU A 286 -4.39 0.75 -15.15
CA LEU A 286 -3.72 1.71 -16.05
C LEU A 286 -4.42 1.77 -17.40
N LEU A 287 -4.78 0.61 -17.98
CA LEU A 287 -5.48 0.55 -19.26
C LEU A 287 -6.79 1.33 -19.22
N ARG A 288 -7.54 1.15 -18.14
CA ARG A 288 -8.81 1.81 -17.91
C ARG A 288 -8.72 3.33 -17.95
N VAL A 289 -7.77 3.90 -17.19
CA VAL A 289 -7.56 5.36 -17.12
C VAL A 289 -6.96 5.88 -18.42
N ARG A 290 -6.05 5.13 -19.05
CA ARG A 290 -5.47 5.46 -20.36
C ARG A 290 -6.55 5.64 -21.42
N LEU A 291 -7.46 4.68 -21.56
CA LEU A 291 -8.55 4.75 -22.55
C LEU A 291 -9.43 5.99 -22.35
N TYR A 292 -9.74 6.34 -21.10
CA TYR A 292 -10.47 7.57 -20.79
C TYR A 292 -9.72 8.83 -21.25
N LEU A 293 -8.43 8.93 -20.91
CA LEU A 293 -7.59 10.07 -21.27
C LEU A 293 -7.31 10.16 -22.79
N GLU A 294 -7.21 9.03 -23.48
CA GLU A 294 -7.10 8.94 -24.94
C GLU A 294 -8.36 9.48 -25.63
N ASN A 295 -9.55 9.07 -25.16
CA ASN A 295 -10.82 9.58 -25.68
C ASN A 295 -10.99 11.10 -25.50
N ARG A 296 -10.25 11.69 -24.55
CA ARG A 296 -10.22 13.13 -24.28
C ARG A 296 -9.07 13.85 -25.00
N GLY A 297 -8.22 13.13 -25.73
CA GLY A 297 -7.07 13.67 -26.45
C GLY A 297 -5.90 14.10 -25.56
N LEU A 298 -5.87 13.65 -24.30
CA LEU A 298 -4.85 14.02 -23.31
C LEU A 298 -3.66 13.06 -23.28
N VAL A 299 -3.88 11.81 -23.71
CA VAL A 299 -2.87 10.77 -23.86
C VAL A 299 -2.95 10.21 -25.28
N ASN A 300 -1.80 9.85 -25.82
CA ASN A 300 -1.63 9.13 -27.07
C ASN A 300 -0.41 8.19 -26.95
N PRO A 301 -0.20 7.26 -27.90
CA PRO A 301 0.89 6.30 -27.83
C PRO A 301 2.29 6.90 -27.66
N GLU A 302 2.56 8.07 -28.26
CA GLU A 302 3.86 8.74 -28.16
C GLU A 302 4.07 9.33 -26.77
N THR A 303 3.07 10.05 -26.24
CA THR A 303 3.12 10.63 -24.89
C THR A 303 3.16 9.56 -23.80
N GLU A 304 2.50 8.42 -24.03
CA GLU A 304 2.52 7.27 -23.12
C GLU A 304 3.92 6.67 -23.05
N ALA A 305 4.51 6.33 -24.20
CA ALA A 305 5.87 5.78 -24.26
C ALA A 305 6.91 6.73 -23.64
N ALA A 306 6.75 8.04 -23.86
CA ALA A 306 7.62 9.05 -23.24
C ALA A 306 7.50 9.05 -21.70
N ARG A 307 6.27 8.92 -21.19
CA ARG A 307 5.98 8.86 -19.74
C ARG A 307 6.56 7.59 -19.10
N GLU A 308 6.37 6.44 -19.74
CA GLU A 308 6.98 5.18 -19.29
C GLU A 308 8.51 5.28 -19.25
N ALA A 309 9.13 5.79 -20.32
CA ALA A 309 10.59 5.95 -20.39
C ALA A 309 11.13 6.91 -19.33
N GLN A 310 10.42 8.02 -19.08
CA GLN A 310 10.76 8.97 -18.03
C GLN A 310 10.74 8.31 -16.64
N HIS A 311 9.65 7.61 -16.30
CA HIS A 311 9.52 6.98 -14.99
C HIS A 311 10.45 5.79 -14.81
N LEU A 312 10.74 5.04 -15.88
CA LEU A 312 11.77 4.00 -15.83
C LEU A 312 13.15 4.61 -15.51
N LYS A 313 13.51 5.73 -16.14
CA LYS A 313 14.76 6.44 -15.85
C LYS A 313 14.81 6.94 -14.40
N TRP A 314 13.72 7.52 -13.90
CA TRP A 314 13.60 7.92 -12.50
C TRP A 314 13.79 6.73 -11.55
N ALA A 315 13.11 5.61 -11.79
CA ALA A 315 13.23 4.42 -10.96
C ALA A 315 14.64 3.83 -10.98
N GLN A 316 15.32 3.85 -12.13
CA GLN A 316 16.72 3.43 -12.27
C GLN A 316 17.66 4.30 -11.45
N GLU A 317 17.44 5.62 -11.43
CA GLU A 317 18.25 6.52 -10.61
C GLU A 317 18.05 6.27 -9.11
N GLN A 318 16.80 6.11 -8.69
CA GLN A 318 16.47 5.79 -7.29
C GLN A 318 17.06 4.43 -6.86
N ALA A 319 17.12 3.45 -7.75
CA ALA A 319 17.79 2.17 -7.50
C ALA A 319 19.31 2.35 -7.31
N ARG A 320 19.98 3.15 -8.15
CA ARG A 320 21.41 3.44 -7.98
C ARG A 320 21.69 4.16 -6.66
N GLU A 321 20.87 5.15 -6.31
CA GLU A 321 21.00 5.85 -5.04
C GLU A 321 20.77 4.92 -3.84
N ALA A 322 19.86 3.96 -3.94
CA ALA A 322 19.60 2.97 -2.90
C ALA A 322 20.80 2.04 -2.75
N GLU A 323 21.31 1.47 -3.85
CA GLU A 323 22.48 0.58 -3.84
C GLU A 323 23.72 1.27 -3.27
N ALA A 324 23.96 2.51 -3.67
CA ALA A 324 25.08 3.31 -3.16
C ALA A 324 24.93 3.67 -1.67
N ALA A 325 23.71 3.61 -1.11
CA ALA A 325 23.44 3.88 0.29
C ALA A 325 23.47 2.63 1.18
N ILE A 326 23.64 1.43 0.61
CA ILE A 326 23.74 0.20 1.38
C ILE A 326 24.98 0.28 2.28
N SER A 327 24.73 0.18 3.58
CA SER A 327 25.76 0.13 4.61
C SER A 327 25.35 -0.94 5.63
N TYR A 328 26.28 -1.84 5.95
CA TYR A 328 26.09 -2.87 6.96
C TYR A 328 27.13 -2.67 8.06
N ASN A 329 26.76 -1.90 9.08
CA ASN A 329 27.56 -1.79 10.28
C ASN A 329 27.05 -2.85 11.28
N PRO A 330 27.83 -3.90 11.61
CA PRO A 330 27.40 -4.96 12.52
C PRO A 330 27.04 -4.47 13.92
N ASP A 331 27.51 -3.29 14.31
CA ASP A 331 27.17 -2.67 15.59
C ASP A 331 25.69 -2.27 15.67
N GLU A 332 25.04 -2.01 14.54
CA GLU A 332 23.65 -1.49 14.48
C GLU A 332 22.63 -2.48 15.06
N ILE A 333 22.89 -3.79 15.01
CA ILE A 333 22.01 -4.81 15.61
C ILE A 333 21.93 -4.67 17.13
N PHE A 334 22.91 -4.00 17.75
CA PHE A 334 22.95 -3.72 19.18
C PHE A 334 22.47 -2.30 19.48
N ASP A 335 22.89 -1.32 18.68
CA ASP A 335 22.71 0.11 18.97
C ASP A 335 21.25 0.58 18.93
N TYR A 336 20.41 -0.07 18.11
CA TYR A 336 19.02 0.32 17.93
C TYR A 336 18.02 -0.63 18.60
N HIS A 337 18.48 -1.57 19.43
CA HIS A 337 17.60 -2.51 20.12
C HIS A 337 16.85 -1.85 21.29
N PHE A 338 17.47 -0.87 21.96
CA PHE A 338 16.88 -0.08 23.02
C PHE A 338 17.32 1.39 22.90
N ALA A 339 16.64 2.29 23.59
CA ALA A 339 17.05 3.70 23.68
C ALA A 339 18.42 3.88 24.36
N GLU A 340 18.73 3.03 25.34
CA GLU A 340 20.03 2.98 26.02
C GLU A 340 20.57 1.54 25.96
N LEU A 341 21.83 1.38 25.59
CA LEU A 341 22.48 0.07 25.44
C LEU A 341 22.67 -0.60 26.82
N PRO A 342 21.95 -1.70 27.14
CA PRO A 342 22.09 -2.36 28.43
C PRO A 342 23.46 -3.06 28.56
N PRO A 343 23.97 -3.25 29.80
CA PRO A 343 25.30 -3.84 30.01
C PRO A 343 25.52 -5.19 29.32
N TYR A 344 24.50 -6.05 29.27
CA TYR A 344 24.60 -7.36 28.63
C TYR A 344 24.70 -7.27 27.10
N LEU A 345 24.06 -6.27 26.46
CA LEU A 345 24.24 -6.04 25.02
C LEU A 345 25.57 -5.36 24.73
N ALA A 346 26.06 -4.49 25.63
CA ALA A 346 27.39 -3.92 25.51
C ALA A 346 28.49 -5.01 25.54
N GLU A 347 28.34 -6.02 26.40
CA GLU A 347 29.23 -7.18 26.43
C GLU A 347 29.19 -7.98 25.11
N GLN A 348 27.98 -8.23 24.58
CA GLN A 348 27.80 -8.93 23.31
C GLN A 348 28.36 -8.14 22.12
N LYS A 349 28.14 -6.82 22.07
CA LYS A 349 28.71 -5.93 21.06
C LYS A 349 30.24 -5.99 21.09
N ALA A 350 30.84 -5.85 22.29
CA ALA A 350 32.29 -5.93 22.45
C ALA A 350 32.84 -7.32 22.06
N TYR A 351 32.09 -8.40 22.33
CA TYR A 351 32.44 -9.73 21.86
C TYR A 351 32.42 -9.83 20.33
N CYS A 352 31.36 -9.34 19.68
CA CYS A 352 31.21 -9.33 18.23
C CYS A 352 32.38 -8.59 17.55
N GLN A 353 32.70 -7.38 18.05
CA GLN A 353 33.83 -6.59 17.56
C GLN A 353 35.17 -7.33 17.68
N ARG A 354 35.43 -7.99 18.82
CA ARG A 354 36.64 -8.82 19.00
C ARG A 354 36.66 -10.00 18.03
N PHE A 355 35.51 -10.64 17.81
CA PHE A 355 35.39 -11.78 16.90
C PHE A 355 35.70 -11.38 15.45
N LEU A 356 35.10 -10.28 14.96
CA LEU A 356 35.33 -9.77 13.60
C LEU A 356 36.78 -9.31 13.40
N ALA A 357 37.33 -8.58 14.37
CA ALA A 357 38.73 -8.17 14.34
C ALA A 357 39.70 -9.35 14.25
N ALA A 358 39.42 -10.45 14.97
CA ALA A 358 40.22 -11.68 14.90
C ALA A 358 40.13 -12.40 13.53
N LYS A 359 39.05 -12.16 12.76
CA LYS A 359 38.86 -12.73 11.42
C LYS A 359 39.44 -11.87 10.30
N GLY A 360 39.94 -10.66 10.60
CA GLY A 360 40.41 -9.71 9.59
C GLY A 360 39.28 -9.06 8.79
N GLU A 361 38.03 -9.27 9.22
CA GLU A 361 36.85 -8.60 8.68
C GLU A 361 36.69 -7.28 9.44
N SER A 362 36.79 -6.14 8.75
CA SER A 362 36.51 -4.86 9.39
C SER A 362 35.00 -4.73 9.61
N ALA A 363 34.59 -4.13 10.73
CA ALA A 363 33.18 -3.84 11.01
C ALA A 363 32.54 -2.83 10.02
N HIS A 364 33.28 -2.38 9.00
CA HIS A 364 32.86 -1.32 8.07
C HIS A 364 33.07 -1.73 6.60
N GLY A 365 32.99 -3.03 6.30
CA GLY A 365 33.06 -3.52 4.93
C GLY A 365 31.91 -2.97 4.09
N GLN A 366 32.22 -2.10 3.12
CA GLN A 366 31.33 -1.85 1.99
C GLN A 366 31.22 -3.15 1.20
N ALA A 367 29.98 -3.63 1.01
CA ALA A 367 29.68 -4.82 0.22
C ALA A 367 30.03 -4.61 -1.26
#